data_AF-A0A099JPL3-F1
#
_entry.id   AF-A0A099JPL3-F1
#
_cell.length_a   1.000
_cell.length_b   1.000
_cell.length_c   1.000
_cell.angle_alpha   90.00
_cell.angle_beta   90.00
_cell.angle_gamma   90.00
#
_symmetry.space_group_name_H-M   'P 1'
#
loop_
_entity.id
_entity.type
_entity.pdbx_description
1 polymer ?
#
loop_
_entity_poly.entity_id
_entity_poly.type
_entity_poly.pdbx_seq_one_letter_code
_entity_poly.pdbx_strand_id
1 'polypeptide(L)'
;METAVLLGIATAGIALLLVLIIKFKVQAFVALLLVSILVALAAGIPLATIPATADAPERLGIIPTIVAGMGGTLGTVAILVALGAMLGRLIEVSGGAA
;
A
#
# COMPACT_ATOMS: atom_id res chain seq x y z
N MET A 1 7.20 -20.83 5.66
CA MET A 1 5.74 -20.80 5.85
C MET A 1 5.13 -21.55 4.68
N GLU A 2 4.09 -22.35 4.92
CA GLU A 2 3.38 -23.02 3.83
C GLU A 2 2.71 -21.97 2.93
N THR A 3 2.77 -22.13 1.62
CA THR A 3 2.18 -21.18 0.65
C THR A 3 0.69 -20.96 0.88
N ALA A 4 -0.02 -22.01 1.30
CA ALA A 4 -1.43 -21.95 1.69
C ALA A 4 -1.69 -20.93 2.82
N VAL A 5 -0.79 -20.85 3.81
CA VAL A 5 -0.91 -19.91 4.93
C VAL A 5 -0.76 -18.47 4.44
N LEU A 6 0.21 -18.19 3.57
CA LEU A 6 0.42 -16.85 3.02
C LEU A 6 -0.76 -16.41 2.14
N LEU A 7 -1.31 -17.32 1.32
CA LEU A 7 -2.53 -17.06 0.55
C LEU A 7 -3.74 -16.78 1.44
N GLY A 8 -3.87 -17.52 2.55
CA GLY A 8 -4.91 -17.29 3.55
C GLY A 8 -4.80 -15.89 4.16
N ILE A 9 -3.59 -15.49 4.58
CA ILE A 9 -3.33 -14.15 5.13
C ILE A 9 -3.64 -13.06 4.09
N ALA A 10 -3.23 -13.25 2.83
CA ALA A 10 -3.48 -12.29 1.76
C ALA A 10 -4.99 -12.10 1.50
N THR A 11 -5.73 -13.20 1.41
CA THR A 11 -7.18 -13.18 1.18
C THR A 11 -7.90 -12.52 2.35
N ALA A 12 -7.51 -12.85 3.59
CA ALA A 12 -8.04 -12.23 4.79
C ALA A 12 -7.74 -10.73 4.85
N GLY A 13 -6.52 -10.31 4.46
CA GLY A 13 -6.12 -8.92 4.37
C GLY A 13 -6.98 -8.12 3.39
N ILE A 14 -7.22 -8.64 2.19
CA ILE A 14 -8.09 -8.01 1.18
C ILE A 14 -9.52 -7.88 1.72
N ALA A 15 -10.07 -8.96 2.29
CA ALA A 15 -11.41 -8.94 2.88
C ALA A 15 -11.53 -7.89 4.00
N LEU A 16 -10.54 -7.84 4.90
CA LEU A 16 -10.49 -6.86 5.98
C LEU A 16 -10.43 -5.41 5.46
N LEU A 17 -9.60 -5.16 4.43
CA LEU A 17 -9.49 -3.85 3.78
C LEU A 17 -10.85 -3.41 3.19
N LEU A 18 -11.49 -4.29 2.43
CA LEU A 18 -12.80 -4.00 1.84
C LEU A 18 -13.86 -3.74 2.92
N VAL A 19 -13.87 -4.51 4.00
CA VAL A 19 -14.79 -4.28 5.13
C VAL A 19 -14.55 -2.92 5.80
N LEU A 20 -13.29 -2.53 6.03
CA LEU A 20 -12.93 -1.22 6.58
C LEU A 20 -13.42 -0.06 5.70
N ILE A 21 -13.25 -0.17 4.38
CA ILE A 21 -13.67 0.89 3.46
C ILE A 21 -15.19 0.92 3.27
N ILE A 22 -15.82 -0.23 3.01
CA ILE A 22 -17.23 -0.29 2.61
C ILE A 22 -18.15 -0.16 3.84
N LYS A 23 -17.90 -0.93 4.90
CA LYS A 23 -18.78 -0.99 6.07
C LYS A 23 -18.46 0.10 7.08
N PHE A 24 -17.17 0.29 7.39
CA PHE A 24 -16.74 1.26 8.39
C PHE A 24 -16.43 2.64 7.82
N LYS A 25 -16.47 2.81 6.49
CA LYS A 25 -16.23 4.09 5.80
C LYS A 25 -14.91 4.75 6.19
N VAL A 26 -13.89 3.94 6.50
CA VAL A 26 -12.55 4.45 6.79
C VAL A 26 -11.91 4.96 5.49
N GLN A 27 -11.22 6.10 5.56
CA GLN A 27 -10.51 6.65 4.40
C GLN A 27 -9.53 5.61 3.85
N ALA A 28 -9.55 5.41 2.53
CA ALA A 28 -8.84 4.31 1.86
C ALA A 28 -7.36 4.23 2.25
N PHE A 29 -6.69 5.38 2.37
CA PHE A 29 -5.28 5.43 2.78
C PHE A 29 -5.04 4.93 4.20
N VAL A 30 -5.89 5.31 5.15
CA VAL A 30 -5.79 4.89 6.55
C VAL A 30 -6.11 3.40 6.69
N ALA A 31 -7.13 2.92 5.96
CA ALA A 31 -7.47 1.50 5.91
C ALA A 31 -6.31 0.68 5.32
N LEU A 32 -5.71 1.14 4.21
CA LEU A 32 -4.55 0.51 3.58
C LEU A 32 -3.37 0.41 4.56
N LEU A 33 -3.04 1.50 5.26
CA LEU A 33 -1.95 1.52 6.23
C LEU A 33 -2.18 0.53 7.37
N LEU A 34 -3.38 0.54 7.97
CA LEU A 34 -3.72 -0.36 9.08
C LEU A 34 -3.66 -1.83 8.65
N VAL A 35 -4.28 -2.17 7.52
CA VAL A 35 -4.28 -3.55 7.01
C VAL A 35 -2.86 -3.98 6.65
N SER A 36 -2.06 -3.11 6.04
CA SER A 36 -0.67 -3.42 5.68
C SER A 36 0.17 -3.75 6.91
N ILE A 37 0.00 -3.01 8.01
CA ILE A 37 0.65 -3.32 9.30
C ILE A 37 0.19 -4.68 9.84
N LEU A 38 -1.12 -4.94 9.87
CA LEU A 38 -1.66 -6.20 10.36
C LEU A 38 -1.19 -7.41 9.54
N VAL A 39 -1.18 -7.28 8.21
CA VAL A 39 -0.71 -8.32 7.29
C VAL A 39 0.79 -8.54 7.44
N ALA A 40 1.59 -7.48 7.57
CA ALA A 40 3.04 -7.60 7.78
C ALA A 40 3.37 -8.33 9.08
N LEU A 41 2.64 -8.04 10.16
CA LEU A 41 2.75 -8.76 11.43
C LEU A 41 2.35 -10.24 11.29
N ALA A 42 1.21 -10.51 10.64
CA ALA A 42 0.72 -11.88 10.43
C ALA A 42 1.65 -12.71 9.52
N ALA A 43 2.28 -12.08 8.52
CA ALA A 43 3.23 -12.70 7.61
C ALA A 43 4.64 -12.89 8.23
N GLY A 44 4.86 -12.41 9.45
CA GLY A 44 6.14 -12.57 10.16
C GLY A 44 7.27 -11.70 9.62
N ILE A 45 6.95 -10.50 9.11
CA ILE A 45 7.97 -9.54 8.66
C ILE A 45 8.73 -9.00 9.89
N PRO A 46 10.08 -8.91 9.86
CA PRO A 46 10.87 -8.37 10.96
C PRO A 46 10.43 -6.94 11.36
N LEU A 47 10.44 -6.62 12.66
CA LEU A 47 10.07 -5.27 13.12
C LEU A 47 11.07 -4.21 12.62
N ALA A 48 12.35 -4.53 12.65
CA ALA A 48 13.44 -3.70 12.14
C ALA A 48 14.12 -4.40 10.97
N THR A 49 14.66 -3.62 10.04
CA THR A 49 15.45 -4.16 8.93
C THR A 49 16.65 -4.90 9.47
N ILE A 50 16.83 -6.15 9.02
CA ILE A 50 17.97 -6.97 9.36
C ILE A 50 18.97 -6.81 8.20
N PRO A 51 20.15 -6.21 8.45
CA PRO A 51 21.18 -6.03 7.43
C PRO A 51 21.60 -7.36 6.81
N ALA A 52 22.01 -7.31 5.54
CA ALA A 52 22.60 -8.47 4.88
C ALA A 52 23.84 -8.96 5.66
N THR A 53 23.89 -10.26 5.91
CA THR A 53 25.06 -10.94 6.47
C THR A 53 25.63 -11.87 5.41
N ALA A 54 26.87 -12.35 5.60
CA ALA A 54 27.56 -13.19 4.60
C ALA A 54 26.75 -14.42 4.14
N ASP A 55 25.80 -14.88 4.96
CA ASP A 55 25.02 -16.10 4.75
C ASP A 55 23.51 -15.85 4.47
N ALA A 56 23.03 -14.60 4.48
CA ALA A 56 21.60 -14.31 4.30
C ALA A 56 21.30 -12.95 3.63
N PRO A 57 20.31 -12.90 2.72
CA PRO A 57 19.89 -11.66 2.06
C PRO A 57 19.25 -10.68 3.05
N GLU A 58 19.28 -9.39 2.70
CA GLU A 58 18.65 -8.31 3.48
C GLU A 58 17.15 -8.58 3.67
N ARG A 59 16.68 -8.46 4.91
CA ARG A 59 15.26 -8.62 5.24
C ARG A 59 14.73 -7.27 5.66
N LEU A 60 13.92 -6.68 4.78
CA LEU A 60 13.22 -5.43 5.05
C LEU A 60 12.36 -5.58 6.31
N GLY A 61 12.46 -4.59 7.19
CA GLY A 61 11.53 -4.47 8.31
C GLY A 61 10.13 -4.07 7.85
N ILE A 62 9.15 -4.12 8.76
CA ILE A 62 7.75 -3.78 8.47
C ILE A 62 7.62 -2.40 7.82
N ILE A 63 8.25 -1.36 8.40
CA ILE A 63 8.15 0.01 7.87
C ILE A 63 8.65 0.12 6.44
N PRO A 64 9.90 -0.28 6.10
CA PRO A 64 10.36 -0.21 4.71
C PRO A 64 9.60 -1.13 3.76
N THR A 65 9.05 -2.26 4.21
CA THR A 65 8.15 -3.06 3.36
C THR A 65 6.86 -2.32 3.02
N ILE A 66 6.22 -1.69 4.02
CA ILE A 66 5.00 -0.88 3.79
C ILE A 66 5.34 0.29 2.84
N VAL A 67 6.46 0.99 3.07
CA VAL A 67 6.89 2.11 2.22
C VAL A 67 7.19 1.64 0.80
N ALA A 68 7.82 0.48 0.60
CA ALA A 68 8.08 -0.05 -0.73
C ALA A 68 6.78 -0.40 -1.48
N GLY A 69 5.85 -1.10 -0.82
CA GLY A 69 4.58 -1.50 -1.44
C GLY A 69 3.65 -0.32 -1.72
N MET A 70 3.42 0.54 -0.72
CA MET A 70 2.60 1.74 -0.89
C MET A 70 3.30 2.77 -1.79
N GLY A 71 4.60 2.99 -1.64
CA GLY A 71 5.36 3.97 -2.43
C GLY A 71 5.39 3.64 -3.92
N GLY A 72 5.48 2.37 -4.29
CA GLY A 72 5.38 1.95 -5.69
C GLY A 72 4.00 2.28 -6.30
N THR A 73 2.93 1.94 -5.58
CA THR A 73 1.55 2.16 -6.06
C THR A 73 1.15 3.64 -6.03
N LEU A 74 1.35 4.29 -4.89
CA LEU A 74 1.04 5.71 -4.70
C LEU A 74 1.94 6.61 -5.54
N GLY A 75 3.20 6.23 -5.79
CA GLY A 75 4.09 7.00 -6.65
C GLY A 75 3.55 7.10 -8.07
N THR A 76 3.16 5.96 -8.66
CA THR A 76 2.54 5.92 -10.00
C THR A 76 1.23 6.69 -10.02
N VAL A 77 0.35 6.43 -9.05
CA VAL A 77 -0.96 7.10 -8.99
C VAL A 77 -0.80 8.61 -8.75
N ALA A 78 0.13 9.05 -7.91
CA ALA A 78 0.36 10.45 -7.60
C ALA A 78 0.79 11.25 -8.84
N ILE A 79 1.67 10.68 -9.68
CA ILE A 79 2.06 11.33 -10.95
C ILE A 79 0.86 11.46 -11.86
N LEU A 80 0.10 10.38 -12.06
CA LEU A 80 -1.08 10.38 -12.93
C LEU A 80 -2.14 11.38 -12.45
N VAL A 81 -2.43 11.40 -11.14
CA VAL A 81 -3.42 12.29 -10.52
C VAL A 81 -2.95 13.75 -10.56
N ALA A 82 -1.67 14.02 -10.28
CA ALA A 82 -1.13 15.38 -10.31
C ALA A 82 -1.16 15.99 -11.71
N LEU A 83 -0.70 15.23 -12.72
CA LEU A 83 -0.72 15.67 -14.11
C LEU A 83 -2.17 15.83 -14.60
N GLY A 84 -3.05 14.89 -14.27
CA GLY A 84 -4.48 14.98 -14.58
C GLY A 84 -5.14 16.22 -13.97
N ALA A 85 -4.81 16.55 -12.72
CA ALA A 85 -5.30 17.75 -12.05
C ALA A 85 -4.77 19.04 -12.71
N MET A 86 -3.48 19.09 -13.06
CA MET A 86 -2.88 20.23 -13.77
C MET A 86 -3.52 20.43 -15.15
N LEU A 87 -3.67 19.36 -15.93
CA LEU A 87 -4.32 19.40 -17.24
C LEU A 87 -5.79 19.80 -17.15
N GLY A 88 -6.53 19.24 -16.18
CA GLY A 88 -7.92 19.61 -15.92
C GLY A 88 -8.06 21.11 -15.63
N ARG A 89 -7.16 21.66 -14.81
CA ARG A 89 -7.14 23.09 -14.49
C ARG A 89 -6.77 23.97 -15.69
N LEU A 90 -5.87 23.50 -16.58
CA LEU A 90 -5.58 24.19 -17.84
C LEU A 90 -6.78 24.21 -18.80
N ILE A 91 -7.56 23.13 -18.84
CA ILE A 91 -8.79 23.05 -19.64
C ILE A 91 -9.87 23.99 -19.07
N GLU A 92 -10.00 24.02 -17.74
CA GLU A 92 -10.94 24.91 -17.04
C GLU A 92 -10.66 26.39 -17.35
N VAL A 93 -9.40 26.83 -17.23
CA VAL A 93 -9.03 28.23 -17.48
C VAL A 93 -9.02 28.61 -18.97
N SER A 94 -8.93 27.64 -19.87
CA SER A 94 -8.99 27.89 -21.33
C SER A 94 -10.43 27.92 -21.88
N GLY A 95 -11.44 27.72 -21.03
CA GLY A 95 -12.85 27.73 -21.43
C GLY A 95 -13.31 26.42 -22.09
N GLY A 96 -12.48 25.36 -22.05
CA GLY A 96 -12.81 24.05 -22.63
C GLY A 96 -13.60 23.13 -21.68
N ALA A 97 -13.87 23.56 -20.46
CA ALA A 97 -14.64 22.81 -19.45
C ALA A 97 -16.13 23.18 -19.39
N ALA A 98 -16.61 23.99 -20.34
CA ALA A 98 -18.02 24.34 -20.51
C ALA A 98 -18.71 23.41 -21.53
#